data_AF-A0A1Y4GY77-F1
#
_entry.id   AF-A0A1Y4GY77-F1
#
_cell.length_a   1.000
_cell.length_b   1.000
_cell.length_c   1.000
_cell.angle_alpha   90.00
_cell.angle_beta   90.00
_cell.angle_gamma   90.00
#
_symmetry.space_group_name_H-M   'P 1'
#
loop_
_entity.id
_entity.type
_entity.pdbx_description
1 polymer ?
#
loop_
_entity_poly.entity_id
_entity_poly.type
_entity_poly.pdbx_seq_one_letter_code
_entity_poly.pdbx_strand_id
1 'polypeptide(L)'
;MANNEHLFPQEQFQPILERSMALDGLLPADEICLAFKDIKKGDMEIKTCYGDIYKIVNAMRDYSRLLLLTCDAWELTGFHRALYEYHAQKAREIADKYQAAIGYDYDKALEKCRKKKTKNKDGRDSDIGGEALELLLR
;
A
#
# COMPACT_ATOMS: atom_id res chain seq x y z
N MET A 1 9.10 -30.94 24.38
CA MET A 1 9.26 -30.60 22.95
C MET A 1 8.69 -29.22 22.77
N ALA A 2 9.53 -28.23 22.47
CA ALA A 2 9.22 -26.80 22.55
C ALA A 2 8.55 -26.29 21.26
N ASN A 3 7.35 -25.71 21.41
CA ASN A 3 6.70 -24.90 20.37
C ASN A 3 7.23 -23.47 20.49
N ASN A 4 8.23 -23.12 19.67
CA ASN A 4 8.63 -21.73 19.47
C ASN A 4 7.74 -21.10 18.40
N GLU A 5 6.54 -20.67 18.80
CA GLU A 5 5.84 -19.62 18.05
C GLU A 5 6.55 -18.30 18.39
N HIS A 6 7.16 -17.67 17.39
CA HIS A 6 7.68 -16.31 17.53
C HIS A 6 6.49 -15.35 17.69
N LEU A 7 5.96 -15.25 18.92
CA LEU A 7 4.98 -14.22 19.26
C LEU A 7 5.64 -12.85 19.05
N PHE A 8 5.00 -12.04 18.23
CA PHE A 8 5.37 -10.63 18.06
C PHE A 8 5.43 -9.96 19.44
N PRO A 9 6.54 -9.32 19.83
CA PRO A 9 6.74 -8.80 21.18
C PRO A 9 5.92 -7.52 21.38
N GLN A 10 4.63 -7.71 21.60
CA GLN A 10 3.59 -6.69 21.57
C GLN A 10 3.88 -5.57 22.58
N GLU A 11 4.32 -5.91 23.79
CA GLU A 11 4.64 -4.96 24.87
C GLU A 11 5.78 -4.00 24.51
N GLN A 12 6.78 -4.46 23.74
CA GLN A 12 7.91 -3.62 23.35
C GLN A 12 7.50 -2.56 22.32
N PHE A 13 6.57 -2.91 21.44
CA PHE A 13 6.13 -2.04 20.36
C PHE A 13 4.85 -1.27 20.71
N GLN A 14 4.12 -1.65 21.76
CA GLN A 14 2.89 -1.00 22.23
C GLN A 14 3.02 0.52 22.37
N PRO A 15 4.08 1.06 23.02
CA PRO A 15 4.24 2.50 23.17
C PRO A 15 4.47 3.22 21.84
N ILE A 16 5.06 2.54 20.86
CA ILE A 16 5.30 3.07 19.50
C ILE A 16 4.01 3.03 18.69
N LEU A 17 3.23 1.95 18.84
CA LEU A 17 1.93 1.78 18.19
C LEU A 17 0.87 2.74 18.74
N GLU A 18 0.88 2.99 20.06
CA GLU A 18 -0.02 3.91 20.75
C GLU A 18 0.39 5.38 20.58
N ARG A 19 1.67 5.63 20.26
CA ARG A 19 2.17 6.93 19.82
C ARG A 19 1.72 7.17 18.37
N SER A 20 0.41 7.23 18.16
CA SER A 20 -0.13 7.92 17.00
C SER A 20 0.47 9.33 17.00
N MET A 21 1.21 9.68 15.95
CA MET A 21 1.60 11.07 15.76
C MET A 21 0.29 11.82 15.59
N ALA A 22 -0.06 12.67 16.56
CA ALA A 22 -1.17 13.59 16.45
C ALA A 22 -0.87 14.55 15.29
N LEU A 23 -1.33 14.17 14.10
CA LEU A 23 -1.31 14.98 12.88
C LEU A 23 -2.49 15.97 12.83
N ASP A 24 -3.22 16.07 13.94
CA ASP A 24 -4.47 16.83 14.19
C ASP A 24 -4.44 18.34 13.86
N GLY A 25 -3.33 18.86 13.33
CA GLY A 25 -3.22 20.25 12.90
C GLY A 25 -2.47 20.50 11.59
N LEU A 26 -2.05 19.45 10.86
CA LEU A 26 -1.17 19.58 9.69
C LEU A 26 -1.78 19.17 8.36
N LEU A 27 -2.90 18.44 8.37
CA LEU A 27 -3.59 18.00 7.16
C LEU A 27 -5.11 18.22 7.35
N PRO A 28 -5.86 18.59 6.29
CA PRO A 28 -7.31 18.53 6.34
C PRO A 28 -7.72 17.11 6.72
N ALA A 29 -8.22 16.96 7.95
CA ALA A 29 -8.59 15.68 8.54
C ALA A 29 -9.96 15.26 8.00
N ASP A 30 -10.02 14.93 6.72
CA ASP A 30 -11.13 14.13 6.21
C ASP A 30 -10.86 12.69 6.69
N GLU A 31 -11.17 12.44 7.96
CA GLU A 31 -11.18 11.08 8.53
C GLU A 31 -12.11 10.22 7.66
N ILE A 32 -11.58 9.11 7.14
CA ILE A 32 -12.35 8.14 6.36
C ILE A 32 -12.72 7.01 7.30
N CYS A 33 -14.00 6.64 7.34
CA CYS A 33 -14.48 5.51 8.13
C CYS A 33 -14.62 4.26 7.25
N LEU A 34 -13.93 3.18 7.64
CA LEU A 34 -14.15 1.84 7.08
C LEU A 34 -15.18 1.12 7.93
N ALA A 35 -16.40 0.98 7.42
CA ALA A 35 -17.45 0.19 8.04
C ALA A 35 -17.42 -1.26 7.52
N PHE A 36 -17.48 -2.23 8.41
CA PHE A 36 -17.58 -3.65 8.07
C PHE A 36 -18.42 -4.41 9.10
N LYS A 37 -19.02 -5.52 8.70
CA LYS A 37 -19.76 -6.41 9.60
C LYS A 37 -18.86 -7.51 10.12
N ASP A 38 -18.66 -7.54 11.43
CA ASP A 38 -18.11 -8.68 12.13
C ASP A 38 -19.25 -9.65 12.51
N ILE A 39 -18.98 -10.95 12.36
CA ILE A 39 -19.98 -12.01 12.57
C ILE A 39 -20.43 -12.08 14.03
N LYS A 40 -19.56 -11.71 14.99
CA LYS A 40 -19.82 -11.80 16.43
C LYS A 40 -20.19 -10.45 17.03
N LYS A 41 -19.53 -9.38 16.58
CA LYS A 41 -19.66 -8.03 17.17
C LYS A 41 -20.66 -7.14 16.43
N GLY A 42 -21.12 -7.54 15.24
CA GLY A 42 -22.03 -6.74 14.43
C GLY A 42 -21.31 -5.66 13.61
N ASP A 43 -21.94 -4.51 13.43
CA ASP A 43 -21.36 -3.40 12.67
C ASP A 43 -20.14 -2.82 13.40
N MET A 44 -19.01 -2.75 12.71
CA MET A 44 -17.75 -2.22 13.18
C MET A 44 -17.29 -1.09 12.28
N GLU A 45 -16.68 -0.07 12.87
CA GLU A 45 -16.10 1.07 12.16
C GLU A 45 -14.64 1.24 12.56
N ILE A 46 -13.77 1.43 11.57
CA ILE A 46 -12.37 1.79 11.77
C ILE A 46 -12.16 3.19 11.20
N LYS A 47 -11.69 4.10 12.04
CA LYS A 47 -11.20 5.41 11.60
C LYS A 47 -9.86 5.25 10.91
N THR A 48 -9.73 5.81 9.72
CA THR A 48 -8.50 5.81 8.94
C THR A 48 -8.33 7.15 8.21
N CYS A 49 -7.21 7.33 7.53
CA CYS A 49 -6.94 8.53 6.75
C CYS A 49 -6.77 8.18 5.27
N TYR A 50 -6.90 9.19 4.41
CA TYR A 50 -6.68 9.04 2.96
C TYR A 50 -5.37 8.32 2.63
N GLY A 51 -4.28 8.68 3.31
CA GLY A 51 -2.95 8.14 3.06
C GLY A 51 -2.84 6.65 3.33
N ASP A 52 -3.55 6.14 4.33
CA ASP A 52 -3.56 4.71 4.65
C ASP A 52 -4.34 3.92 3.61
N ILE A 53 -5.51 4.40 3.19
CA ILE A 53 -6.27 3.75 2.11
C ILE A 53 -5.48 3.76 0.80
N TYR A 54 -4.81 4.86 0.48
CA TYR A 54 -3.89 4.94 -0.67
C TYR A 54 -2.80 3.86 -0.62
N LYS A 55 -2.16 3.67 0.55
CA LYS A 55 -1.14 2.63 0.74
C LYS A 55 -1.74 1.22 0.61
N ILE A 56 -2.93 0.99 1.16
CA ILE A 56 -3.64 -0.29 1.06
C ILE A 56 -3.94 -0.62 -0.40
N VAL A 57 -4.45 0.33 -1.18
CA VAL A 57 -4.71 0.14 -2.62
C VAL A 57 -3.44 -0.29 -3.35
N ASN A 58 -2.33 0.45 -3.15
CA ASN A 58 -1.06 0.15 -3.80
C ASN A 58 -0.55 -1.25 -3.40
N ALA A 59 -0.58 -1.58 -2.11
CA ALA A 59 -0.13 -2.89 -1.62
C ALA A 59 -0.96 -4.04 -2.19
N MET A 60 -2.29 -3.89 -2.26
CA MET A 60 -3.18 -4.90 -2.83
C MET A 60 -2.94 -5.10 -4.34
N ARG A 61 -2.70 -4.02 -5.08
CA ARG A 61 -2.35 -4.09 -6.51
C ARG A 61 -1.01 -4.80 -6.72
N ASP A 62 0.01 -4.44 -5.96
CA ASP A 62 1.34 -5.04 -6.04
C ASP A 62 1.30 -6.52 -5.65
N TYR A 63 0.58 -6.87 -4.60
CA TYR A 63 0.38 -8.26 -4.19
C TYR A 63 -0.36 -9.08 -5.25
N SER A 64 -1.44 -8.53 -5.84
CA SER A 64 -2.16 -9.21 -6.94
C SER A 64 -1.25 -9.50 -8.13
N ARG A 65 -0.35 -8.56 -8.44
CA ARG A 65 0.61 -8.72 -9.53
C ARG A 65 1.67 -9.76 -9.17
N LEU A 66 2.17 -9.74 -7.95
CA LEU A 66 3.14 -10.70 -7.46
C LEU A 66 2.59 -12.13 -7.54
N LEU A 67 1.35 -12.35 -7.11
CA LEU A 67 0.69 -13.67 -7.20
C LEU A 67 0.69 -14.22 -8.62
N LEU A 68 0.31 -13.42 -9.61
CA LEU A 68 0.29 -13.84 -11.01
C LEU A 68 1.70 -14.10 -11.56
N LEU A 69 2.68 -13.24 -11.22
CA LEU A 69 4.07 -13.45 -11.64
C LEU A 69 4.64 -14.74 -11.05
N THR A 70 4.31 -15.06 -9.80
CA THR A 70 4.73 -16.31 -9.15
C THR A 70 4.13 -17.54 -9.82
N CYS A 71 2.87 -17.46 -10.31
CA CYS A 71 2.28 -18.55 -11.08
C CYS A 71 3.12 -18.92 -12.30
N ASP A 72 3.58 -17.93 -13.04
CA ASP A 72 4.38 -18.17 -14.25
C ASP A 72 5.83 -18.53 -13.90
N ALA A 73 6.43 -17.85 -12.91
CA ALA A 73 7.82 -18.09 -12.50
C ALA A 73 8.05 -19.49 -11.93
N TRP A 74 7.06 -20.07 -11.26
CA TRP A 74 7.13 -21.40 -10.65
C TRP A 74 6.36 -22.46 -11.43
N GLU A 75 5.88 -22.12 -12.63
CA GLU A 75 5.09 -23.02 -13.50
C GLU A 75 3.93 -23.70 -12.74
N LEU A 76 3.25 -22.93 -11.88
CA LEU A 76 2.13 -23.45 -11.11
C LEU A 76 1.01 -23.86 -12.08
N THR A 77 0.46 -25.05 -11.86
CA THR A 77 -0.62 -25.61 -12.69
C THR A 77 -1.77 -26.12 -11.83
N GLY A 78 -2.92 -26.34 -12.47
CA GLY A 78 -4.11 -26.88 -11.83
C GLY A 78 -4.59 -26.04 -10.65
N PHE A 79 -4.78 -26.70 -9.50
CA PHE A 79 -5.36 -26.10 -8.30
C PHE A 79 -4.55 -24.92 -7.75
N HIS A 80 -3.22 -25.03 -7.70
CA HIS A 80 -2.38 -23.96 -7.14
C HIS A 80 -2.44 -22.68 -7.97
N ARG A 81 -2.45 -22.81 -9.30
CA ARG A 81 -2.63 -21.67 -10.20
C ARG A 81 -3.99 -21.02 -10.00
N ALA A 82 -5.06 -21.81 -10.03
CA ALA A 82 -6.42 -21.31 -9.86
C ALA A 82 -6.62 -20.58 -8.52
N LEU A 83 -6.02 -21.10 -7.44
CA LEU A 83 -6.07 -20.48 -6.11
C LEU A 83 -5.39 -19.10 -6.11
N TYR A 84 -4.21 -18.99 -6.71
CA TYR A 84 -3.45 -17.74 -6.75
C TYR A 84 -4.12 -16.70 -7.65
N GLU A 85 -4.64 -17.12 -8.80
CA GLU A 85 -5.42 -16.27 -9.69
C GLU A 85 -6.69 -15.75 -8.99
N TYR A 86 -7.39 -16.61 -8.24
CA TYR A 86 -8.53 -16.21 -7.44
C TYR A 86 -8.17 -15.18 -6.35
N HIS A 87 -7.08 -15.40 -5.61
CA HIS A 87 -6.62 -14.44 -4.61
C HIS A 87 -6.17 -13.11 -5.23
N ALA A 88 -5.50 -13.16 -6.39
CA ALA A 88 -5.11 -11.97 -7.13
C ALA A 88 -6.34 -11.17 -7.58
N GLN A 89 -7.38 -11.86 -8.07
CA GLN A 89 -8.65 -11.22 -8.42
C GLN A 89 -9.31 -10.57 -7.20
N LYS A 90 -9.38 -11.27 -6.06
CA LYS A 90 -9.98 -10.71 -4.84
C LYS A 90 -9.23 -9.49 -4.31
N ALA A 91 -7.90 -9.51 -4.35
CA ALA A 91 -7.07 -8.36 -3.99
C ALA A 91 -7.35 -7.16 -4.92
N ARG A 92 -7.54 -7.40 -6.22
CA ARG A 92 -7.93 -6.35 -7.17
C ARG A 92 -9.31 -5.79 -6.88
N GLU A 93 -10.30 -6.64 -6.65
CA GLU A 93 -11.68 -6.21 -6.32
C GLU A 93 -11.71 -5.31 -5.06
N ILE A 94 -10.90 -5.64 -4.05
CA ILE A 94 -10.77 -4.80 -2.83
C ILE A 94 -10.09 -3.47 -3.16
N ALA A 95 -8.98 -3.51 -3.91
CA ALA A 95 -8.28 -2.30 -4.34
C ALA A 95 -9.18 -1.39 -5.19
N ASP A 96 -10.01 -1.95 -6.06
CA ASP A 96 -10.94 -1.23 -6.92
C ASP A 96 -12.02 -0.50 -6.11
N LYS A 97 -12.56 -1.14 -5.07
CA LYS A 97 -13.51 -0.51 -4.15
C LYS A 97 -12.88 0.65 -3.39
N TYR A 98 -11.67 0.45 -2.85
CA TYR A 98 -10.98 1.47 -2.08
C TYR A 98 -10.50 2.65 -2.92
N GLN A 99 -9.97 2.40 -4.12
CA GLN A 99 -9.54 3.49 -4.99
C GLN A 99 -10.74 4.35 -5.43
N ALA A 100 -11.90 3.72 -5.71
CA ALA A 100 -13.13 4.44 -6.04
C ALA A 100 -13.65 5.26 -4.86
N ALA A 101 -13.58 4.71 -3.63
CA ALA A 101 -14.02 5.41 -2.42
C ALA A 101 -13.23 6.70 -2.14
N ILE A 102 -11.93 6.73 -2.48
CA ILE A 102 -11.07 7.90 -2.24
C ILE A 102 -10.79 8.73 -3.51
N GLY A 103 -11.38 8.37 -4.65
CA GLY A 103 -11.11 9.03 -5.93
C GLY A 103 -9.66 8.89 -6.44
N TYR A 104 -8.96 7.84 -6.03
CA TYR A 104 -7.61 7.52 -6.48
C TYR A 104 -7.65 6.62 -7.72
N ASP A 105 -6.73 6.85 -8.66
CA ASP A 105 -6.57 6.05 -9.87
C ASP A 105 -5.14 5.51 -9.92
N TYR A 106 -5.00 4.23 -9.56
CA TYR A 106 -3.71 3.55 -9.48
C TYR A 106 -3.01 3.49 -10.84
N ASP A 107 -3.75 3.25 -11.92
CA ASP A 107 -3.16 3.07 -13.25
C ASP A 107 -2.59 4.39 -13.77
N LYS A 108 -3.31 5.51 -13.58
CA LYS A 108 -2.77 6.85 -13.86
C LYS A 108 -1.54 7.18 -13.03
N ALA A 109 -1.50 6.75 -11.76
CA ALA A 109 -0.34 6.96 -10.90
C ALA A 109 0.88 6.17 -11.40
N LEU A 110 0.68 4.92 -11.83
CA LEU A 110 1.73 4.11 -12.45
C LEU A 110 2.25 4.71 -13.75
N GLU A 111 1.37 5.22 -14.62
CA GLU A 111 1.80 5.89 -15.85
C GLU A 111 2.66 7.11 -15.58
N LYS A 112 2.26 7.96 -14.61
CA LYS A 112 3.07 9.10 -14.18
C LYS A 112 4.43 8.65 -13.67
N CYS A 113 4.49 7.57 -12.88
CA CYS A 113 5.74 7.00 -12.38
C CYS A 113 6.62 6.48 -13.52
N ARG A 114 6.05 5.78 -14.50
CA ARG A 114 6.75 5.29 -15.70
C ARG A 114 7.32 6.44 -16.53
N LYS A 115 6.54 7.49 -16.77
CA LYS A 115 6.97 8.71 -17.49
C LYS A 115 8.12 9.45 -16.78
N LYS A 116 8.11 9.47 -15.44
CA LYS A 116 9.23 10.05 -14.66
C LYS A 116 10.48 9.18 -14.78
N LYS A 117 10.34 7.86 -14.71
CA LYS A 117 11.46 6.92 -14.87
C LYS A 117 12.12 7.02 -16.25
N THR A 118 11.34 7.19 -17.33
CA THR A 118 11.92 7.40 -18.67
C THR A 118 12.65 8.73 -18.75
N LYS A 119 12.03 9.83 -18.28
CA LYS A 119 12.69 11.15 -18.27
C LYS A 119 14.01 11.16 -17.51
N ASN A 120 14.07 10.50 -16.34
CA ASN A 120 15.30 10.43 -15.55
C ASN A 120 16.36 9.51 -16.17
N LYS A 121 15.97 8.55 -17.01
CA LYS A 121 16.91 7.70 -17.77
C LYS A 121 17.47 8.44 -18.98
N ASP A 122 16.64 9.24 -19.64
CA ASP A 122 17.02 10.07 -20.78
C ASP A 122 17.82 11.32 -20.34
N GLY A 123 17.63 11.77 -19.10
CA GLY A 123 18.32 12.91 -18.48
C GLY A 123 19.51 12.53 -17.59
N ARG A 124 20.16 11.37 -17.82
CA ARG A 124 21.36 10.96 -17.07
C ARG A 124 22.58 11.89 -17.25
N ASP A 125 22.41 12.97 -18.01
CA ASP A 125 23.44 13.98 -18.30
C ASP A 125 23.02 15.40 -17.90
N SER A 126 21.95 15.58 -17.10
CA SER A 126 21.61 16.90 -16.55
C SER A 126 21.67 16.89 -15.03
N ASP A 127 22.67 17.58 -14.49
CA ASP A 127 22.95 17.92 -13.09
C ASP A 127 21.70 18.02 -12.20
N ILE A 128 21.35 16.94 -11.50
CA ILE A 128 20.47 17.01 -10.33
C ILE A 128 21.38 17.00 -9.10
N GLY A 129 21.98 18.15 -8.79
CA GLY A 129 22.87 18.33 -7.64
C GLY A 129 23.36 19.76 -7.43
N GLY A 130 23.43 20.58 -8.48
CA GLY A 130 23.92 21.96 -8.40
C GLY A 130 22.98 22.90 -7.63
N GLU A 131 21.69 22.88 -7.95
CA GLU A 131 20.74 23.87 -7.41
C GLU A 131 20.45 23.71 -5.90
N ALA A 132 20.64 22.51 -5.33
CA ALA A 132 20.47 22.28 -3.90
C ALA A 132 21.64 22.85 -3.06
N LEU A 133 22.85 22.90 -3.64
CA LEU A 133 24.03 23.47 -2.97
C LEU A 133 24.02 25.01 -3.06
N GLU A 134 23.51 25.57 -4.15
CA GLU A 134 23.43 27.02 -4.36
C GLU A 134 22.41 27.71 -3.42
N LEU A 135 21.33 27.02 -3.05
CA LEU A 135 20.37 27.49 -2.04
C LEU A 135 20.91 27.45 -0.60
N LEU A 136 21.94 26.63 -0.32
CA LEU A 136 22.60 26.55 0.99
C LEU A 136 23.71 27.60 1.18
N LEU A 137 24.17 28.21 0.09
CA LEU A 137 25.26 29.20 0.08
C LEU A 137 24.76 30.65 -0.01
N ARG A 138 23.45 30.88 0.12
CA ARG A 138 22.84 32.21 0.12
C ARG A 138 22.40 32.67 1.51
#